data_AF-A0AAJ0GL41-F1
#
_entry.id   AF-A0AAJ0GL41-F1
#
_cell.length_a   1.000
_cell.length_b   1.000
_cell.length_c   1.000
_cell.angle_alpha   90.00
_cell.angle_beta   90.00
_cell.angle_gamma   90.00
#
_symmetry.space_group_name_H-M   'P 1'
#
loop_
_entity.id
_entity.type
_entity.pdbx_description
1 polymer ?
#
loop_
_entity_poly.entity_id
_entity_poly.type
_entity_poly.pdbx_seq_one_letter_code
_entity_poly.pdbx_strand_id
1 'polypeptide(L)'
;MTPWPRLNRLNPLVAKPVPCLRPWESRRASKMLSDPENVAFLAHEIGKKIYEFMLRPVEDASEIDTRLTPAQIGLDSLMAIELKPWFKRVFGIVMSVREIMDSGSLLQLGGLMATIVGAKIAVK
;
A
#
# COMPACT_ATOMS: atom_id res chain seq x y z
N MET A 1 48.13 17.90 7.47
CA MET A 1 47.88 16.45 7.30
C MET A 1 47.86 15.80 8.68
N THR A 2 46.69 15.72 9.31
CA THR A 2 46.50 14.97 10.56
C THR A 2 45.63 13.75 10.25
N PRO A 3 45.94 12.56 10.80
CA PRO A 3 45.30 11.33 10.39
C PRO A 3 43.91 11.20 11.03
N TRP A 4 42.97 10.60 10.28
CA TRP A 4 41.60 10.32 10.72
C TRP A 4 41.57 9.41 11.96
N PRO A 5 40.76 9.69 13.00
CA PRO A 5 40.64 8.79 14.14
C PRO A 5 39.74 7.60 13.78
N ARG A 6 40.15 6.40 14.24
CA ARG A 6 39.38 5.15 14.14
C ARG A 6 38.02 5.35 14.80
N LEU A 7 36.94 5.19 14.03
CA LEU A 7 35.59 5.29 14.56
C LEU A 7 35.27 4.10 15.45
N ASN A 8 35.18 4.40 16.74
CA ASN A 8 34.60 3.55 17.76
C ASN A 8 33.10 3.39 17.51
N ARG A 9 32.60 2.22 17.88
CA ARG A 9 31.26 1.70 17.66
C ARG A 9 30.25 2.49 18.53
N LEU A 10 29.05 2.70 17.99
CA LEU A 10 27.78 3.05 18.65
C LEU A 10 27.48 4.55 18.91
N ASN A 11 26.66 5.12 18.02
CA ASN A 11 25.71 6.18 18.37
C ASN A 11 24.35 5.84 17.71
N PRO A 12 23.29 5.54 18.49
CA PRO A 12 22.00 5.08 17.95
C PRO A 12 21.07 6.22 17.49
N LEU A 13 21.50 7.48 17.51
CA LEU A 13 20.65 8.63 17.14
C LEU A 13 20.85 9.17 15.72
N VAL A 14 21.70 8.54 14.91
CA VAL A 14 21.68 8.75 13.46
C VAL A 14 20.82 7.64 12.88
N ALA A 15 19.53 7.93 12.69
CA ALA A 15 18.65 7.05 11.91
C ALA A 15 19.38 6.70 10.62
N LYS A 16 19.81 5.44 10.48
CA LYS A 16 20.41 4.96 9.23
C LYS A 16 19.39 5.28 8.14
N PRO A 17 19.76 5.95 7.03
CA PRO A 17 18.84 6.05 5.91
C PRO A 17 18.41 4.63 5.59
N VAL A 18 17.10 4.39 5.54
CA VAL A 18 16.54 3.09 5.19
C VAL A 18 17.29 2.64 3.94
N PRO A 19 18.05 1.53 3.99
CA PRO A 19 18.82 1.11 2.83
C PRO A 19 17.85 1.02 1.66
N CYS A 20 18.22 1.54 0.49
CA CYS A 20 17.61 1.06 -0.72
C CYS A 20 17.69 -0.47 -0.65
N LEU A 21 16.53 -1.13 -0.74
CA LEU A 21 16.46 -2.58 -0.73
C LEU A 21 17.49 -3.08 -1.76
N ARG A 22 18.31 -4.06 -1.38
CA ARG A 22 19.24 -4.65 -2.34
C ARG A 22 18.42 -5.21 -3.51
N PRO A 23 18.94 -5.26 -4.75
CA PRO A 23 18.13 -5.68 -5.91
C PRO A 23 17.42 -7.04 -5.76
N TRP A 24 18.01 -7.99 -5.02
CA TRP A 24 17.42 -9.29 -4.73
C TRP A 24 16.36 -9.25 -3.60
N GLU A 25 16.45 -8.29 -2.67
CA GLU A 25 15.43 -8.01 -1.66
C GLU A 25 14.21 -7.32 -2.30
N SER A 26 14.43 -6.33 -3.18
CA SER A 26 13.36 -5.66 -3.95
C SER A 26 12.56 -6.65 -4.77
N ARG A 27 13.24 -7.59 -5.47
CA ARG A 27 12.58 -8.66 -6.22
C ARG A 27 11.78 -9.61 -5.32
N ARG A 28 12.33 -9.99 -4.16
CA ARG A 28 11.63 -10.86 -3.21
C ARG A 28 10.39 -10.18 -2.62
N ALA A 29 10.51 -8.92 -2.22
CA ALA A 29 9.41 -8.12 -1.71
C ALA A 29 8.29 -7.93 -2.77
N SER A 30 8.68 -7.63 -4.01
CA SER A 30 7.74 -7.53 -5.13
C SER A 30 6.98 -8.85 -5.37
N LYS A 31 7.69 -9.99 -5.29
CA LYS A 31 7.06 -11.31 -5.39
C LYS A 31 6.10 -11.59 -4.24
N MET A 32 6.46 -11.25 -3.01
CA MET A 32 5.59 -11.41 -1.85
C MET A 32 4.29 -10.62 -1.97
N LEU A 33 4.32 -9.39 -2.50
CA LEU A 33 3.10 -8.60 -2.72
C LEU A 33 2.12 -9.27 -3.68
N SER A 34 2.59 -10.15 -4.56
CA SER A 34 1.76 -10.89 -5.51
C SER A 34 1.15 -12.16 -4.90
N ASP A 35 1.56 -12.54 -3.68
CA ASP A 35 0.99 -13.71 -3.01
C ASP A 35 -0.51 -13.45 -2.68
N PRO A 36 -1.41 -14.41 -2.95
CA PRO A 36 -2.86 -14.21 -2.79
C PRO A 36 -3.29 -13.76 -1.40
N GLU A 37 -2.61 -14.24 -0.36
CA GLU A 37 -2.86 -13.84 1.04
C GLU A 37 -2.54 -12.36 1.28
N ASN A 38 -1.43 -11.87 0.72
CA ASN A 38 -1.05 -10.47 0.83
C ASN A 38 -1.99 -9.58 0.01
N VAL A 39 -2.42 -10.05 -1.18
CA VAL A 39 -3.43 -9.34 -1.98
C VAL A 39 -4.76 -9.25 -1.23
N ALA A 40 -5.20 -10.33 -0.58
CA ALA A 40 -6.41 -10.34 0.23
C ALA A 40 -6.29 -9.39 1.45
N PHE A 41 -5.14 -9.39 2.12
CA PHE A 41 -4.86 -8.45 3.21
C PHE A 41 -4.95 -6.99 2.73
N LEU A 42 -4.31 -6.66 1.61
CA LEU A 42 -4.39 -5.33 1.01
C LEU A 42 -5.83 -4.94 0.64
N ALA A 43 -6.60 -5.88 0.09
CA ALA A 43 -8.00 -5.66 -0.24
C ALA A 43 -8.84 -5.35 1.01
N HIS A 44 -8.61 -6.05 2.12
CA HIS A 44 -9.26 -5.77 3.40
C HIS A 44 -8.90 -4.39 3.94
N GLU A 45 -7.63 -4.00 3.92
CA GLU A 45 -7.20 -2.67 4.39
C GLU A 45 -7.81 -1.54 3.56
N ILE A 46 -7.87 -1.72 2.23
CA ILE A 46 -8.54 -0.77 1.33
C ILE A 46 -10.04 -0.72 1.63
N GLY A 47 -10.69 -1.88 1.79
CA GLY A 47 -12.09 -1.98 2.16
C GLY A 47 -12.38 -1.24 3.46
N LYS A 48 -11.60 -1.50 4.51
CA LYS A 48 -11.72 -0.83 5.80
C LYS A 48 -11.66 0.69 5.65
N LYS A 49 -10.71 1.18 4.84
CA LYS A 49 -10.59 2.61 4.59
C LYS A 49 -11.79 3.19 3.85
N ILE A 50 -12.31 2.49 2.85
CA ILE A 50 -13.53 2.90 2.14
C ILE A 50 -14.71 2.97 3.10
N TYR A 51 -14.88 1.98 3.97
CA TYR A 51 -15.96 1.97 4.97
C TYR A 51 -15.84 3.11 6.00
N GLU A 52 -14.61 3.42 6.45
CA GLU A 52 -14.34 4.59 7.30
C GLU A 52 -14.74 5.90 6.61
N PHE A 53 -14.43 6.04 5.32
CA PHE A 53 -14.83 7.19 4.50
C PHE A 53 -16.35 7.30 4.36
N MET A 54 -17.04 6.15 4.28
CA MET A 54 -18.50 6.08 4.24
C MET A 54 -19.15 6.25 5.61
N LEU A 55 -18.39 6.61 6.66
CA LEU A 55 -18.86 6.75 8.04
C LEU A 55 -19.56 5.49 8.57
N ARG A 56 -19.17 4.32 8.06
CA ARG A 56 -19.60 3.00 8.53
C ARG A 56 -18.39 2.32 9.16
N PRO A 57 -18.05 2.65 10.42
CA PRO A 57 -16.93 2.01 11.08
C PRO A 57 -17.18 0.50 11.11
N VAL A 58 -16.21 -0.24 10.60
CA VAL A 58 -16.21 -1.70 10.65
C VAL A 58 -15.52 -2.11 11.96
N GLU A 59 -16.22 -2.87 12.80
CA GLU A 59 -15.66 -3.38 14.05
C GLU A 59 -14.84 -4.64 13.78
N ASP A 60 -15.34 -5.54 12.92
CA ASP A 60 -14.68 -6.79 12.56
C ASP A 60 -14.31 -6.87 11.07
N ALA A 61 -13.10 -7.36 10.77
CA ALA A 61 -12.64 -7.53 9.39
C ALA A 61 -13.53 -8.49 8.54
N SER A 62 -14.33 -9.32 9.20
CA SER A 62 -15.30 -10.22 8.56
C SER A 62 -16.50 -9.51 7.92
N GLU A 63 -16.78 -8.26 8.29
CA GLU A 63 -17.86 -7.46 7.70
C GLU A 63 -17.50 -6.92 6.30
N ILE A 64 -16.20 -6.94 5.95
CA ILE A 64 -15.70 -6.45 4.68
C ILE A 64 -15.75 -7.59 3.66
N ASP A 65 -16.77 -7.59 2.81
CA ASP A 65 -16.81 -8.49 1.66
C ASP A 65 -15.91 -7.96 0.54
N THR A 66 -14.74 -8.59 0.39
CA THR A 66 -13.74 -8.22 -0.63
C THR A 66 -14.17 -8.55 -2.07
N ARG A 67 -15.28 -9.27 -2.25
CA ARG A 67 -15.84 -9.60 -3.57
C ARG A 67 -16.66 -8.45 -4.15
N LEU A 68 -17.04 -7.48 -3.34
CA LEU A 68 -17.82 -6.32 -3.77
C LEU A 68 -16.94 -5.31 -4.51
N THR A 69 -17.55 -4.65 -5.50
CA THR A 69 -16.96 -3.47 -6.15
C THR A 69 -17.00 -2.26 -5.21
N PRO A 70 -16.10 -1.28 -5.36
CA PRO A 70 -16.21 -0.02 -4.62
C PRO A 70 -17.56 0.68 -4.80
N ALA A 71 -18.12 0.63 -6.02
CA ALA A 71 -19.43 1.20 -6.31
C ALA A 71 -20.57 0.49 -5.55
N GLN A 72 -20.56 -0.84 -5.45
CA GLN A 72 -21.54 -1.60 -4.66
C GLN A 72 -21.44 -1.31 -3.16
N ILE A 73 -20.25 -1.00 -2.66
CA ILE A 73 -20.04 -0.57 -1.28
C ILE A 73 -20.63 0.84 -1.07
N GLY A 74 -20.81 1.61 -2.13
CA GLY A 74 -21.34 2.98 -2.11
C GLY A 74 -20.27 4.05 -2.30
N LEU A 75 -19.04 3.68 -2.68
CA LEU A 75 -18.04 4.64 -3.10
C LEU A 75 -18.49 5.29 -4.43
N ASP A 76 -18.52 6.61 -4.45
CA ASP A 76 -18.75 7.39 -5.66
C ASP A 76 -17.47 8.07 -6.16
N SER A 77 -17.54 8.79 -7.28
CA SER A 77 -16.39 9.48 -7.84
C SER A 77 -15.82 10.58 -6.93
N LEU A 78 -16.65 11.22 -6.11
CA LEU A 78 -16.22 12.29 -5.19
C LEU A 78 -15.45 11.69 -4.02
N MET A 79 -16.00 10.65 -3.39
CA MET A 79 -15.34 9.89 -2.33
C MET A 79 -14.08 9.19 -2.83
N ALA A 80 -14.06 8.73 -4.09
CA ALA A 80 -12.84 8.20 -4.70
C ALA A 80 -11.76 9.30 -4.87
N ILE A 81 -12.12 10.55 -5.17
CA ILE A 81 -11.16 11.67 -5.21
C ILE A 81 -10.54 11.90 -3.83
N GLU A 82 -11.36 11.90 -2.79
CA GLU A 82 -10.93 12.08 -1.39
C GLU A 82 -10.11 10.89 -0.86
N LEU A 83 -10.29 9.70 -1.43
CA LEU A 83 -9.51 8.50 -1.10
C LEU A 83 -8.09 8.53 -1.70
N LYS A 84 -7.86 9.21 -2.83
CA LYS A 84 -6.55 9.21 -3.52
C LYS A 84 -5.38 9.69 -2.65
N PRO A 85 -5.48 10.79 -1.87
CA PRO A 85 -4.42 11.21 -0.97
C PRO A 85 -4.03 10.16 0.07
N TRP A 86 -4.95 9.28 0.47
CA TRP A 86 -4.67 8.20 1.40
C TRP A 86 -3.73 7.15 0.78
N PHE A 87 -3.95 6.74 -0.47
CA PHE A 87 -3.05 5.81 -1.17
C PHE A 87 -1.61 6.35 -1.26
N LYS A 88 -1.48 7.65 -1.51
CA LYS A 88 -0.17 8.31 -1.53
C LYS A 88 0.48 8.36 -0.15
N ARG A 89 -0.30 8.59 0.91
CA ARG A 89 0.20 8.68 2.29
C ARG A 89 0.64 7.32 2.84
N VAL A 90 -0.14 6.27 2.59
CA VAL A 90 0.09 4.94 3.18
C VAL A 90 1.01 4.09 2.32
N PHE A 91 0.79 4.05 1.01
CA PHE A 91 1.54 3.17 0.10
C PHE A 91 2.55 3.92 -0.77
N GLY A 92 2.54 5.26 -0.75
CA GLY A 92 3.44 6.07 -1.57
C GLY A 92 3.12 6.03 -3.07
N ILE A 93 1.94 5.56 -3.46
CA ILE A 93 1.53 5.46 -4.87
C ILE A 93 0.44 6.49 -5.20
N VAL A 94 0.25 6.74 -6.50
CA VAL A 94 -0.90 7.51 -6.98
C VAL A 94 -1.75 6.57 -7.80
N MET A 95 -3.01 6.43 -7.40
CA MET A 95 -4.04 5.75 -8.18
C MET A 95 -5.02 6.77 -8.73
N SER A 96 -5.44 6.61 -9.97
CA SER A 96 -6.48 7.42 -10.59
C SER A 96 -7.85 7.01 -10.07
N VAL A 97 -8.81 7.93 -10.15
CA VAL A 97 -10.22 7.67 -9.79
C VAL A 97 -10.75 6.49 -10.61
N ARG A 98 -10.38 6.43 -11.90
CA ARG A 98 -10.79 5.36 -12.81
C ARG A 98 -10.25 4.01 -12.37
N GLU A 99 -8.97 3.90 -12.01
CA GLU A 99 -8.41 2.62 -11.52
C GLU A 99 -9.10 2.14 -10.23
N ILE A 100 -9.53 3.07 -9.38
CA ILE A 100 -10.32 2.74 -8.18
C ILE A 100 -11.72 2.28 -8.58
N MET A 101 -12.44 3.07 -9.36
CA MET A 101 -13.86 2.85 -9.68
C MET A 101 -14.10 1.70 -10.68
N ASP A 102 -13.20 1.49 -11.63
CA ASP A 102 -13.28 0.42 -12.64
C ASP A 102 -12.78 -0.92 -12.08
N SER A 103 -12.38 -0.98 -10.79
CA SER A 103 -12.03 -2.25 -10.15
C SER A 103 -13.28 -3.11 -9.92
N GLY A 104 -13.26 -4.34 -10.45
CA GLY A 104 -14.39 -5.26 -10.38
C GLY A 104 -14.61 -5.87 -8.99
N SER A 105 -13.68 -5.69 -8.06
CA SER A 105 -13.84 -6.01 -6.64
C SER A 105 -12.73 -5.36 -5.80
N LEU A 106 -12.90 -5.28 -4.48
CA LEU A 106 -11.82 -4.89 -3.56
C LEU A 106 -10.59 -5.80 -3.70
N LEU A 107 -10.80 -7.10 -3.97
CA LEU A 107 -9.69 -8.03 -4.21
C LEU A 107 -8.89 -7.65 -5.47
N GLN A 108 -9.58 -7.31 -6.55
CA GLN A 108 -8.92 -6.82 -7.76
C GLN A 108 -8.21 -5.48 -7.52
N LEU A 109 -8.81 -4.59 -6.71
CA LEU A 109 -8.20 -3.32 -6.33
C LEU A 109 -6.91 -3.52 -5.51
N GLY A 110 -6.92 -4.45 -4.56
CA GLY A 110 -5.73 -4.87 -3.82
C GLY A 110 -4.63 -5.43 -4.72
N GLY A 111 -4.99 -6.23 -5.72
CA GLY A 111 -4.06 -6.78 -6.71
C GLY A 111 -3.45 -5.72 -7.62
N LEU A 112 -4.26 -4.75 -8.07
CA LEU A 112 -3.79 -3.61 -8.85
C LEU A 112 -2.81 -2.77 -8.04
N MET A 113 -3.12 -2.50 -6.76
CA MET A 113 -2.21 -1.81 -5.85
C MET A 113 -0.90 -2.57 -5.66
N ALA A 114 -0.95 -3.89 -5.40
CA ALA A 114 0.22 -4.74 -5.27
C ALA A 114 1.12 -4.67 -6.50
N THR A 115 0.52 -4.63 -7.70
CA THR A 115 1.24 -4.51 -8.98
C THR A 115 1.96 -3.17 -9.08
N ILE A 116 1.28 -2.05 -8.78
CA ILE A 116 1.88 -0.70 -8.84
C ILE A 116 3.02 -0.56 -7.83
N VAL A 117 2.81 -1.02 -6.59
CA VAL A 117 3.83 -0.98 -5.53
C VAL A 117 5.00 -1.88 -5.91
N GLY A 118 4.75 -3.09 -6.38
CA GLY A 118 5.76 -4.04 -6.83
C GLY A 118 6.63 -3.50 -7.96
N ALA A 119 6.02 -2.82 -8.94
CA ALA A 119 6.73 -2.15 -10.02
C ALA A 119 7.61 -1.00 -9.50
N LYS A 120 7.09 -0.18 -8.59
CA LYS A 120 7.84 0.93 -7.97
C LYS A 120 9.05 0.44 -7.16
N ILE A 121 8.91 -0.66 -6.42
CA ILE A 121 10.00 -1.25 -5.63
C ILE A 121 11.03 -1.92 -6.54
N ALA A 122 10.62 -2.54 -7.64
CA ALA A 122 11.54 -3.22 -8.55
C ALA A 122 12.46 -2.28 -9.36
N VAL A 123 12.03 -1.03 -9.57
CA VAL A 123 12.77 -0.02 -10.35
C VAL A 123 13.80 0.75 -9.51
N LYS A 124 13.77 0.61 -8.18
CA LYS A 124 14.63 1.34 -7.23
C LYS A 124 15.80 0.49 -6.73
#